data_AF-A0A6I2G2L2-F1
#
_entry.id   AF-A0A6I2G2L2-F1
#
_cell.length_a   1.000
_cell.length_b   1.000
_cell.length_c   1.000
_cell.angle_alpha   90.00
_cell.angle_beta   90.00
_cell.angle_gamma   90.00
#
_symmetry.space_group_name_H-M   'P 1'
#
loop_
_entity.id
_entity.type
_entity.pdbx_description
1 polymer ?
#
loop_
_entity_poly.entity_id
_entity_poly.type
_entity_poly.pdbx_seq_one_letter_code
_entity_poly.pdbx_strand_id
1 'polypeptide(L)'
;RLKAERKLLATALEDVQGMAATLTGHLMAAQQDPKELYKVGLGSVRFLLAVGDLLIGWQLLRHAEVAIKALDGAVPGDRTEAFYTGKIATAQFFASNVLPELTATRTILSNLDIDIMELDEAAF
;
A
#
# COMPACT_ATOMS: atom_id res chain seq x y z
N ARG A 1 20.41 8.93 -4.42
CA ARG A 1 19.10 9.62 -4.57
C ARG A 1 17.99 8.60 -4.20
N LEU A 2 16.86 9.05 -3.64
CA LEU A 2 15.70 8.24 -3.19
C LEU A 2 15.85 7.35 -1.93
N LYS A 3 16.71 7.70 -0.96
CA LYS A 3 16.95 6.84 0.23
C LYS A 3 15.74 6.79 1.17
N ALA A 4 15.06 7.91 1.40
CA ALA A 4 13.93 7.99 2.32
C ALA A 4 12.72 7.24 1.75
N GLU A 5 12.47 7.42 0.46
CA GLU A 5 11.37 6.83 -0.28
C GLU A 5 11.50 5.30 -0.37
N ARG A 6 12.73 4.78 -0.53
CA ARG A 6 12.98 3.33 -0.43
C ARG A 6 12.68 2.77 0.96
N LYS A 7 12.95 3.54 2.02
CA LYS A 7 12.62 3.14 3.39
C LYS A 7 11.09 3.08 3.57
N LEU A 8 10.37 4.08 3.06
CA LEU A 8 8.90 4.10 3.08
C LEU A 8 8.30 2.93 2.29
N LEU A 9 8.87 2.59 1.13
CA LEU A 9 8.46 1.42 0.36
C LEU A 9 8.73 0.10 1.10
N ALA A 10 9.85 0.00 1.82
CA ALA A 10 10.15 -1.19 2.63
C ALA A 10 9.12 -1.35 3.77
N THR A 11 8.78 -0.28 4.48
CA THR A 11 7.72 -0.30 5.50
C THR A 11 6.37 -0.68 4.90
N ALA A 12 5.99 -0.09 3.77
CA ALA A 12 4.76 -0.45 3.06
C ALA A 12 4.71 -1.93 2.65
N LEU A 13 5.84 -2.50 2.20
CA LEU A 13 5.93 -3.92 1.89
C LEU A 13 5.72 -4.79 3.12
N GLU A 14 6.38 -4.48 4.23
CA GLU A 14 6.20 -5.16 5.52
C GLU A 14 4.74 -5.08 5.99
N ASP A 15 4.10 -3.92 5.81
CA ASP A 15 2.71 -3.72 6.21
C ASP A 15 1.75 -4.60 5.39
N VAL A 16 1.89 -4.60 4.05
CA VAL A 16 1.06 -5.46 3.18
C VAL A 16 1.30 -6.95 3.44
N GLN A 17 2.54 -7.36 3.73
CA GLN A 17 2.84 -8.72 4.18
C GLN A 17 2.14 -9.06 5.49
N GLY A 18 2.14 -8.12 6.44
CA GLY A 18 1.40 -8.24 7.70
C GLY A 18 -0.10 -8.40 7.48
N MET A 19 -0.70 -7.60 6.60
CA MET A 19 -2.12 -7.73 6.24
C MET A 19 -2.44 -9.11 5.64
N ALA A 20 -1.60 -9.59 4.72
CA ALA A 20 -1.77 -10.91 4.11
C ALA A 20 -1.69 -12.03 5.15
N ALA A 21 -0.76 -11.93 6.10
CA ALA A 21 -0.62 -12.88 7.20
C ALA A 21 -1.86 -12.88 8.11
N THR A 22 -2.37 -11.69 8.49
CA THR A 22 -3.59 -11.54 9.29
C THR A 22 -4.80 -12.17 8.61
N LEU A 23 -5.08 -11.82 7.35
CA LEU A 23 -6.24 -12.37 6.62
C LEU A 23 -6.12 -13.87 6.39
N THR A 24 -4.90 -14.37 6.15
CA THR A 24 -4.64 -15.82 6.08
C THR A 24 -4.90 -16.49 7.43
N GLY A 25 -4.52 -15.85 8.54
CA GLY A 25 -4.83 -16.31 9.88
C GLY A 25 -6.32 -16.51 10.12
N HIS A 26 -7.15 -15.52 9.75
CA HIS A 26 -8.61 -15.64 9.83
C HIS A 26 -9.16 -16.77 8.95
N LEU A 27 -8.64 -16.92 7.73
CA LEU A 27 -9.01 -18.03 6.84
C LEU A 27 -8.70 -19.40 7.44
N MET A 28 -7.55 -19.54 8.13
CA MET A 28 -7.19 -20.81 8.79
C MET A 28 -8.05 -21.05 10.05
N ALA A 29 -8.32 -20.01 10.84
CA ALA A 29 -9.20 -20.11 12.00
C ALA A 29 -10.64 -20.50 11.62
N ALA A 30 -11.08 -20.15 10.40
CA ALA A 30 -12.38 -20.54 9.86
C ALA A 30 -12.59 -22.06 9.75
N GLN A 31 -11.52 -22.86 9.82
CA GLN A 31 -11.62 -24.32 9.90
C GLN A 31 -12.22 -24.79 11.23
N GLN A 32 -12.02 -24.04 12.32
CA GLN A 32 -12.57 -24.34 13.65
C GLN A 32 -13.82 -23.51 13.94
N ASP A 33 -13.83 -22.23 13.56
CA ASP A 33 -14.97 -21.32 13.72
C ASP A 33 -15.30 -20.64 12.39
N PRO A 34 -16.32 -21.12 11.63
CA PRO A 34 -16.68 -20.57 10.33
C PRO A 34 -16.95 -19.06 10.31
N LYS A 35 -17.31 -18.44 11.46
CA LYS A 35 -17.54 -16.99 11.54
C LYS A 35 -16.27 -16.17 11.33
N GLU A 36 -15.09 -16.72 11.60
CA GLU A 36 -13.81 -16.04 11.33
C GLU A 36 -13.62 -15.70 9.85
N LEU A 37 -14.29 -16.42 8.94
CA LEU A 37 -14.25 -16.12 7.51
C LEU A 37 -14.82 -14.74 7.18
N TYR A 38 -15.74 -14.20 8.00
CA TYR A 38 -16.26 -12.86 7.79
C TYR A 38 -15.19 -11.78 7.84
N LYS A 39 -14.18 -11.93 8.70
CA LYS A 39 -13.06 -10.97 8.80
C LYS A 39 -12.25 -10.91 7.50
N VAL A 40 -12.15 -12.02 6.77
CA VAL A 40 -11.57 -12.04 5.42
C VAL A 40 -12.40 -11.17 4.48
N GLY A 41 -13.72 -11.31 4.50
CA GLY A 41 -14.64 -10.47 3.72
C GLY A 41 -14.53 -8.99 4.07
N LEU A 42 -14.60 -8.64 5.35
CA LEU A 42 -14.52 -7.26 5.87
C LEU A 42 -13.17 -6.59 5.52
N GLY A 43 -12.08 -7.34 5.52
CA GLY A 43 -10.74 -6.83 5.20
C GLY A 43 -10.36 -6.84 3.71
N SER A 44 -11.07 -7.62 2.88
CA SER A 44 -10.66 -7.98 1.52
C SER A 44 -10.37 -6.77 0.61
N VAL A 45 -11.29 -5.80 0.54
CA VAL A 45 -11.17 -4.64 -0.36
C VAL A 45 -10.07 -3.69 0.10
N ARG A 46 -9.93 -3.47 1.41
CA ARG A 46 -8.83 -2.66 1.96
C ARG A 46 -7.48 -3.28 1.65
N PHE A 47 -7.36 -4.60 1.78
CA PHE A 47 -6.16 -5.33 1.38
C PHE A 47 -5.87 -5.21 -0.12
N LEU A 48 -6.89 -5.36 -0.98
CA LEU A 48 -6.75 -5.18 -2.43
C LEU A 48 -6.19 -3.80 -2.78
N LEU A 49 -6.75 -2.74 -2.19
CA LEU A 49 -6.30 -1.37 -2.43
C LEU A 49 -4.88 -1.13 -1.90
N ALA A 50 -4.55 -1.66 -0.71
CA ALA A 50 -3.21 -1.55 -0.13
C ALA A 50 -2.13 -2.20 -1.02
N VAL A 51 -2.43 -3.37 -1.61
CA VAL A 51 -1.54 -4.00 -2.61
C VAL A 51 -1.38 -3.10 -3.85
N GLY A 52 -2.46 -2.46 -4.29
CA GLY A 52 -2.44 -1.48 -5.37
C GLY A 52 -1.49 -0.32 -5.09
N ASP A 53 -1.62 0.32 -3.93
CA ASP A 53 -0.76 1.44 -3.52
C ASP A 53 0.71 1.04 -3.38
N LEU A 54 0.98 -0.15 -2.83
CA LEU A 54 2.33 -0.70 -2.77
C LEU A 54 2.96 -0.82 -4.18
N LEU A 55 2.22 -1.39 -5.14
CA LEU A 55 2.70 -1.57 -6.51
C LEU A 55 2.87 -0.24 -7.24
N ILE A 56 1.94 0.71 -7.04
CA ILE A 56 2.04 2.06 -7.61
C ILE A 56 3.28 2.76 -7.08
N GLY A 57 3.48 2.77 -5.75
CA GLY A 57 4.66 3.36 -5.12
C GLY A 57 5.97 2.75 -5.62
N TRP A 58 6.03 1.42 -5.75
CA TRP A 58 7.18 0.72 -6.31
C TRP A 58 7.48 1.15 -7.76
N GLN A 59 6.48 1.15 -8.64
CA GLN A 59 6.67 1.52 -10.04
C GLN A 59 7.03 2.99 -10.22
N LEU A 60 6.43 3.89 -9.43
CA LEU A 60 6.81 5.31 -9.44
C LEU A 60 8.26 5.50 -9.03
N LEU A 61 8.75 4.80 -8.00
CA LEU A 61 10.16 4.88 -7.61
C LEU A 61 11.11 4.30 -8.66
N ARG A 62 10.72 3.21 -9.35
CA ARG A 62 11.47 2.71 -10.51
C ARG A 62 11.54 3.74 -11.64
N HIS A 63 10.43 4.41 -11.96
CA HIS A 63 10.42 5.48 -12.95
C HIS A 63 11.29 6.68 -12.52
N ALA A 64 11.27 7.04 -11.24
CA ALA A 64 12.12 8.10 -10.70
C ALA A 64 13.62 7.76 -10.80
N GLU A 65 14.01 6.50 -10.58
CA GLU A 65 15.40 6.07 -10.82
C GLU A 65 15.84 6.22 -12.28
N VAL A 66 14.96 5.87 -13.23
CA VAL A 66 15.22 6.07 -14.66
C VAL A 66 15.31 7.56 -14.99
N ALA A 67 14.41 8.38 -14.46
CA ALA A 67 14.40 9.83 -14.64
C ALA A 67 15.68 10.49 -14.11
N ILE A 68 16.15 10.08 -12.94
CA ILE A 68 17.40 10.54 -12.34
C ILE A 68 18.58 10.28 -13.28
N LYS A 69 18.69 9.06 -13.80
CA LYS A 69 19.79 8.68 -14.72
C LYS A 69 19.72 9.44 -16.04
N ALA A 70 18.51 9.68 -16.55
CA ALA A 70 18.32 10.44 -17.78
C ALA A 70 18.75 11.91 -17.61
N LEU A 71 18.48 12.51 -16.46
CA LEU A 71 18.90 13.88 -16.14
C LEU A 71 20.42 14.02 -16.00
N ASP A 72 21.12 13.00 -15.52
CA ASP A 72 22.59 13.04 -15.38
C ASP A 72 23.33 13.16 -16.72
N GLY A 73 22.65 12.91 -17.86
CA GLY A 73 23.18 13.09 -19.21
C GLY A 73 22.44 14.12 -20.08
N ALA A 74 21.52 14.90 -19.50
CA ALA A 74 20.65 15.81 -20.25
C ALA A 74 21.30 17.17 -20.56
N VAL A 75 20.95 17.76 -21.70
CA VAL A 75 21.29 19.15 -22.04
C VAL A 75 20.31 20.08 -21.32
N PRO A 76 20.79 21.12 -20.59
CA PRO A 76 19.92 22.04 -19.87
C PRO A 76 18.87 22.71 -20.78
N GLY A 77 17.62 22.76 -20.34
CA GLY A 77 16.54 23.48 -21.03
C GLY A 77 15.73 22.67 -22.05
N ASP A 78 15.99 21.37 -22.20
CA ASP A 78 15.14 20.49 -23.00
C ASP A 78 13.82 20.18 -22.26
N ARG A 79 12.72 20.03 -23.00
CA ARG A 79 11.39 19.67 -22.48
C ARG A 79 11.41 18.33 -21.73
N THR A 80 12.39 17.47 -22.02
CA THR A 80 12.63 16.21 -21.30
C THR A 80 13.06 16.44 -19.85
N GLU A 81 13.74 17.55 -19.53
CA GLU A 81 14.18 17.90 -18.17
C GLU A 81 12.97 18.08 -17.23
N ALA A 82 11.99 18.89 -17.64
CA ALA A 82 10.78 19.13 -16.87
C ALA A 82 9.97 17.85 -16.64
N PHE A 83 9.89 16.97 -17.64
CA PHE A 83 9.20 15.68 -17.52
C PHE A 83 9.86 14.76 -16.49
N TYR A 84 11.19 14.62 -16.53
CA TYR A 84 11.92 13.78 -15.58
C TYR A 84 11.90 14.32 -14.15
N THR A 85 12.03 15.64 -13.98
CA THR A 85 11.83 16.28 -12.67
C THR A 85 10.43 16.01 -12.13
N GLY A 86 9.40 16.07 -12.97
CA GLY A 86 8.03 15.69 -12.60
C GLY A 86 7.91 14.24 -12.12
N LYS A 87 8.52 13.27 -12.83
CA LYS A 87 8.51 11.85 -12.43
C LYS A 87 9.14 11.64 -11.05
N ILE A 88 10.25 12.33 -10.76
CA ILE A 88 10.89 12.28 -9.46
C ILE A 88 9.95 12.84 -8.39
N ALA A 89 9.43 14.06 -8.59
CA ALA A 89 8.55 14.72 -7.64
C ALA A 89 7.29 13.89 -7.33
N THR A 90 6.64 13.31 -8.35
CA THR A 90 5.47 12.45 -8.15
C THR A 90 5.79 11.22 -7.31
N ALA A 91 6.94 10.57 -7.54
CA ALA A 91 7.33 9.40 -6.77
C ALA A 91 7.62 9.75 -5.30
N GLN A 92 8.27 10.89 -5.05
CA GLN A 92 8.55 11.37 -3.70
C GLN A 92 7.27 11.74 -2.94
N PHE A 93 6.34 12.41 -3.63
CA PHE A 93 5.04 12.75 -3.09
C PHE A 93 4.27 11.49 -2.71
N PHE A 94 4.12 10.53 -3.64
CA PHE A 94 3.36 9.31 -3.39
C PHE A 94 3.97 8.51 -2.22
N ALA A 95 5.29 8.35 -2.21
CA ALA A 95 5.97 7.64 -1.13
C ALA A 95 5.74 8.28 0.24
N SER A 96 5.67 9.62 0.32
CA SER A 96 5.56 10.35 1.58
C SER A 96 4.12 10.58 2.05
N ASN A 97 3.13 10.50 1.16
CA ASN A 97 1.74 10.84 1.47
C ASN A 97 0.80 9.66 1.39
N VAL A 98 1.06 8.65 0.54
CA VAL A 98 0.15 7.51 0.36
C VAL A 98 0.65 6.27 1.08
N LEU A 99 1.93 5.91 0.91
CA LEU A 99 2.47 4.69 1.53
C LEU A 99 2.32 4.62 3.07
N PRO A 100 2.44 5.72 3.84
CA PRO A 100 2.26 5.66 5.30
C PRO A 100 0.84 5.26 5.73
N GLU A 101 -0.18 5.46 4.88
CA GLU A 101 -1.56 5.07 5.19
C GLU A 101 -1.72 3.55 5.30
N LEU A 102 -0.81 2.79 4.69
CA LEU A 102 -0.83 1.31 4.75
C LEU A 102 -0.52 0.81 6.17
N THR A 103 0.29 1.53 6.94
CA THR A 103 0.55 1.17 8.35
C THR A 103 -0.74 1.25 9.17
N ALA A 104 -1.53 2.31 9.00
CA ALA A 104 -2.82 2.45 9.67
C ALA A 104 -3.81 1.38 9.19
N THR A 105 -3.86 1.11 7.89
CA THR A 105 -4.69 0.05 7.31
C THR A 105 -4.35 -1.32 7.91
N ARG A 106 -3.07 -1.61 8.10
CA ARG A 106 -2.63 -2.86 8.72
C ARG A 106 -3.14 -2.98 10.15
N THR A 107 -3.02 -1.92 10.95
CA THR A 107 -3.55 -1.90 12.31
C THR A 107 -5.07 -2.09 12.34
N ILE A 108 -5.80 -1.51 11.39
CA ILE A 108 -7.25 -1.70 11.28
C ILE A 108 -7.56 -3.18 10.97
N LEU A 109 -6.85 -3.79 10.01
CA LEU A 109 -7.07 -5.18 9.65
C LEU A 109 -6.71 -6.16 10.78
N SER A 110 -5.69 -5.86 11.58
CA SER A 110 -5.34 -6.71 12.75
C SER A 110 -6.37 -6.66 13.88
N ASN A 111 -7.24 -5.66 13.89
CA ASN A 111 -8.23 -5.42 14.94
C ASN A 111 -9.66 -5.73 14.50
N LEU A 112 -9.87 -6.41 13.37
CA LEU A 112 -11.21 -6.76 12.91
C LEU A 112 -11.93 -7.70 13.89
N ASP A 113 -13.13 -7.33 14.28
CA ASP A 113 -14.12 -8.16 14.95
C ASP A 113 -15.26 -8.55 13.99
N ILE A 114 -16.30 -9.20 14.53
CA ILE A 114 -17.49 -9.60 13.78
C ILE A 114 -18.76 -8.94 14.30
N ASP A 115 -18.66 -7.91 15.14
CA ASP A 115 -19.83 -7.28 15.79
C ASP A 115 -20.81 -6.77 14.74
N ILE A 116 -20.30 -6.24 13.62
CA ILE A 116 -21.10 -5.79 12.47
C ILE A 116 -21.85 -6.93 11.76
N MET A 117 -21.35 -8.16 11.84
CA MET A 117 -21.96 -9.34 11.23
C MET A 117 -22.97 -10.02 12.16
N GLU A 118 -22.90 -9.74 13.47
CA GLU A 118 -23.82 -10.27 14.48
C GLU A 118 -24.98 -9.30 14.79
N LEU A 119 -24.89 -8.05 14.34
CA LEU A 119 -25.92 -7.04 14.51
C LEU A 119 -27.20 -7.43 13.75
N ASP A 120 -28.34 -7.28 14.42
CA ASP A 120 -29.66 -7.49 13.82
C ASP A 120 -29.86 -6.54 12.64
N GLU A 121 -30.32 -7.08 11.51
CA GLU A 121 -30.60 -6.31 10.29
C GLU A 121 -31.59 -5.16 10.55
N ALA A 122 -32.52 -5.33 11.51
CA ALA A 122 -33.49 -4.29 11.90
C ALA A 122 -32.84 -3.02 12.50
N ALA A 123 -31.53 -3.02 12.78
CA ALA A 123 -30.79 -1.85 13.24
C ALA A 123 -30.31 -0.92 12.10
N PHE A 124 -30.53 -1.28 10.83
CA PHE A 124 -30.19 -0.51 9.62
C PHE A 124 -31.43 -0.08 8.83
#